data_AF-A0A919BU49-F1
#
_entry.id   AF-A0A919BU49-F1
#
_cell.length_a   1.000
_cell.length_b   1.000
_cell.length_c   1.000
_cell.angle_alpha   90.00
_cell.angle_beta   90.00
_cell.angle_gamma   90.00
#
_symmetry.space_group_name_H-M   'P 1'
#
loop_
_entity.id
_entity.type
_entity.pdbx_description
1 polymer ?
#
loop_
_entity_poly.entity_id
_entity_poly.type
_entity_poly.pdbx_seq_one_letter_code
_entity_poly.pdbx_strand_id
1 'polypeptide(L)'
;MGLFNRKSKNSEYVGRMRQLAAGLEAGEEAAAKAAADARREIDKWDRIVRSMTNRGEDHEGRDFAIRARDEAKNELREAETRLLTAKRERSNFKPTF
;
A
#
# COMPACT_ATOMS: atom_id res chain seq x y z
N MET A 1 17.39 -48.80 14.60
CA MET A 1 16.69 -48.45 13.34
C MET A 1 15.48 -47.57 13.66
N GLY A 2 15.59 -46.25 13.57
CA GLY A 2 14.51 -45.31 13.87
C GLY A 2 14.51 -44.14 12.89
N LEU A 3 14.33 -44.44 11.60
CA LEU A 3 14.49 -43.48 10.49
C LEU A 3 13.22 -42.67 10.12
N PHE A 4 12.15 -42.70 10.93
CA PHE A 4 10.83 -42.26 10.47
C PHE A 4 10.26 -40.97 11.06
N ASN A 5 11.02 -40.11 11.74
CA ASN A 5 10.47 -38.86 12.30
C ASN A 5 10.94 -37.54 11.61
N ARG A 6 11.53 -37.63 10.42
CA ARG A 6 11.97 -36.43 9.66
C ARG A 6 10.91 -35.84 8.71
N LYS A 7 9.80 -36.56 8.42
CA LYS A 7 8.79 -36.09 7.47
C LYS A 7 7.83 -35.01 8.01
N SER A 8 7.56 -34.93 9.33
CA SER A 8 6.57 -33.95 9.82
C SER A 8 7.11 -32.51 9.89
N LYS A 9 8.39 -32.33 10.27
CA LYS A 9 9.00 -31.01 10.43
C LYS A 9 9.12 -30.23 9.12
N ASN A 10 9.40 -30.93 8.00
CA ASN A 10 9.44 -30.30 6.67
C ASN A 10 8.05 -29.87 6.20
N SER A 11 7.01 -30.65 6.49
CA SER A 11 5.62 -30.30 6.12
C SER A 11 5.13 -29.05 6.86
N GLU A 12 5.39 -28.94 8.16
CA GLU A 12 5.03 -27.74 8.93
C GLU A 12 5.81 -26.50 8.50
N TYR A 13 7.09 -26.66 8.17
CA TYR A 13 7.92 -25.57 7.66
C TYR A 13 7.42 -25.04 6.32
N VAL A 14 7.10 -25.92 5.38
CA VAL A 14 6.52 -25.55 4.07
C VAL A 14 5.14 -24.88 4.25
N GLY A 15 4.32 -25.36 5.19
CA GLY A 15 3.03 -24.74 5.53
C GLY A 15 3.17 -23.31 6.06
N ARG A 16 4.10 -23.10 7.00
CA ARG A 16 4.42 -21.76 7.54
C ARG A 16 4.95 -20.82 6.46
N MET A 17 5.80 -21.30 5.56
CA MET A 17 6.33 -20.50 4.44
C MET A 17 5.23 -20.07 3.47
N ARG A 18 4.26 -20.94 3.17
CA ARG A 18 3.08 -20.57 2.35
C ARG A 18 2.21 -19.52 3.02
N GLN A 19 1.97 -19.65 4.32
CA GLN A 19 1.20 -18.64 5.07
C GLN A 19 1.91 -17.28 5.08
N LEU A 20 3.24 -17.27 5.22
CA LEU A 20 4.02 -16.04 5.20
C LEU A 20 3.99 -15.37 3.81
N ALA A 21 4.15 -16.16 2.74
CA ALA A 21 4.05 -15.67 1.37
C ALA A 21 2.65 -15.09 1.05
N ALA A 22 1.59 -15.76 1.48
CA ALA A 22 0.22 -15.27 1.31
C ALA A 22 -0.04 -13.97 2.09
N GLY A 23 0.53 -13.84 3.30
CA GLY A 23 0.46 -12.60 4.08
C GLY A 23 1.18 -11.43 3.42
N LEU A 24 2.34 -11.68 2.81
CA LEU A 24 3.09 -10.64 2.06
C LEU A 24 2.34 -10.19 0.81
N GLU A 25 1.71 -11.12 0.08
CA GLU A 25 0.90 -10.81 -1.10
C GLU A 25 -0.34 -9.99 -0.73
N ALA A 26 -1.08 -10.39 0.31
CA ALA A 26 -2.22 -9.62 0.82
C ALA A 26 -1.81 -8.22 1.31
N GLY A 27 -0.63 -8.09 1.93
CA GLY A 27 -0.06 -6.81 2.34
C GLY A 27 0.27 -5.89 1.16
N GLU A 28 0.82 -6.44 0.07
CA GLU A 28 1.08 -5.70 -1.16
C GLU A 28 -0.22 -5.19 -1.80
N GLU A 29 -1.24 -6.04 -1.90
CA GLU A 29 -2.55 -5.66 -2.47
C GLU A 29 -3.24 -4.56 -1.64
N ALA A 30 -3.21 -4.68 -0.31
CA ALA A 30 -3.77 -3.66 0.58
C ALA A 30 -3.05 -2.31 0.43
N ALA A 31 -1.71 -2.33 0.35
CA ALA A 31 -0.91 -1.11 0.13
C ALA A 31 -1.16 -0.51 -1.27
N ALA A 32 -1.32 -1.34 -2.30
CA ALA A 32 -1.63 -0.89 -3.65
C ALA A 32 -3.02 -0.23 -3.72
N LYS A 33 -4.01 -0.82 -3.03
CA LYS A 33 -5.34 -0.23 -2.91
C LYS A 33 -5.30 1.12 -2.19
N ALA A 34 -4.58 1.22 -1.07
CA ALA A 34 -4.43 2.47 -0.34
C ALA A 34 -3.81 3.58 -1.20
N ALA A 35 -2.78 3.25 -2.00
CA ALA A 35 -2.19 4.20 -2.95
C ALA A 35 -3.18 4.62 -4.06
N ALA A 36 -4.00 3.69 -4.55
CA ALA A 36 -5.03 4.01 -5.54
C ALA A 36 -6.13 4.92 -4.98
N ASP A 37 -6.56 4.69 -3.74
CA ASP A 37 -7.57 5.50 -3.07
C ASP A 37 -7.04 6.92 -2.79
N ALA A 38 -5.78 7.06 -2.35
CA ALA A 38 -5.13 8.37 -2.19
C ALA A 38 -5.03 9.15 -3.51
N ARG A 39 -4.72 8.47 -4.63
CA ARG A 39 -4.73 9.11 -5.97
C ARG A 39 -6.10 9.66 -6.34
N ARG A 40 -7.17 8.91 -6.07
CA ARG A 40 -8.55 9.36 -6.34
C ARG A 40 -8.91 10.59 -5.53
N GLU A 41 -8.45 10.67 -4.28
CA GLU A 41 -8.70 11.83 -3.43
C GLU A 41 -7.94 13.07 -3.94
N ILE A 42 -6.69 12.92 -4.40
CA ILE A 42 -5.96 14.00 -5.07
C ILE A 42 -6.71 14.49 -6.31
N ASP A 43 -7.16 13.59 -7.19
CA ASP A 43 -7.89 13.94 -8.41
C ASP A 43 -9.19 14.68 -8.11
N LYS A 44 -9.86 14.32 -7.01
CA LYS A 44 -11.07 15.00 -6.52
C LYS A 44 -10.73 16.42 -6.05
N TRP A 45 -9.70 16.59 -5.22
CA TRP A 45 -9.30 17.92 -4.76
C TRP A 45 -8.78 18.81 -5.89
N ASP A 46 -8.06 18.26 -6.86
CA ASP A 46 -7.62 19.02 -8.04
C ASP A 46 -8.80 19.52 -8.87
N ARG A 47 -9.86 18.72 -9.03
CA ARG A 47 -11.11 19.17 -9.67
C ARG A 47 -11.79 20.28 -8.89
N ILE A 48 -11.84 20.17 -7.56
CA ILE A 48 -12.43 21.18 -6.67
C ILE A 48 -11.63 22.49 -6.79
N VAL A 49 -10.32 22.47 -6.59
CA VAL A 49 -9.45 23.65 -6.69
C VAL A 49 -9.59 24.33 -8.06
N ARG A 50 -9.61 23.56 -9.14
CA ARG A 50 -9.80 24.11 -10.50
C ARG A 50 -11.18 24.76 -10.65
N SER A 51 -12.23 24.12 -10.16
CA SER A 51 -13.60 24.66 -10.18
C SER A 51 -13.73 25.96 -9.37
N MET A 52 -13.17 26.01 -8.16
CA MET A 52 -13.16 27.20 -7.31
C MET A 52 -12.37 28.35 -7.96
N THR A 53 -11.23 28.03 -8.56
CA THR A 53 -10.40 29.00 -9.30
C THR A 53 -11.16 29.60 -10.47
N ASN A 54 -11.82 28.77 -11.29
CA ASN A 54 -12.56 29.22 -12.46
C ASN A 54 -13.80 30.06 -12.09
N ARG A 55 -14.45 29.76 -10.96
CA ARG A 55 -15.61 30.49 -10.46
C ARG A 55 -15.25 31.78 -9.73
N GLY A 56 -13.95 32.03 -9.50
CA GLY A 56 -13.49 33.18 -8.71
C GLY A 56 -13.94 33.12 -7.26
N GLU A 57 -14.15 31.93 -6.71
CA GLU A 57 -14.62 31.75 -5.32
C GLU A 57 -13.57 32.25 -4.31
N ASP A 58 -14.04 32.52 -3.09
CA ASP A 58 -13.28 33.10 -1.99
C ASP A 58 -11.89 32.47 -1.79
N HIS A 59 -10.93 33.31 -1.39
CA HIS A 59 -9.54 32.93 -1.22
C HIS A 59 -9.38 31.90 -0.10
N GLU A 60 -10.12 32.00 1.00
CA GLU A 60 -9.98 31.11 2.15
C GLU A 60 -10.44 29.68 1.82
N GLY A 61 -11.56 29.54 1.12
CA GLY A 61 -12.06 28.23 0.67
C GLY A 61 -11.11 27.56 -0.31
N ARG A 62 -10.48 28.35 -1.19
CA ARG A 62 -9.49 27.86 -2.16
C ARG A 62 -8.21 27.40 -1.46
N ASP A 63 -7.74 28.16 -0.48
CA ASP A 63 -6.55 27.82 0.32
C ASP A 63 -6.78 26.57 1.17
N PHE A 64 -8.01 26.38 1.68
CA PHE A 64 -8.40 25.13 2.33
C PHE A 64 -8.32 23.95 1.35
N ALA A 65 -8.91 24.07 0.16
CA ALA A 65 -8.90 22.99 -0.83
C ALA A 65 -7.48 22.66 -1.33
N ILE A 66 -6.59 23.67 -1.43
CA ILE A 66 -5.17 23.46 -1.75
C ILE A 66 -4.46 22.70 -0.64
N ARG A 67 -4.67 23.07 0.64
CA ARG A 67 -4.10 22.34 1.77
C ARG A 67 -4.58 20.89 1.82
N ALA A 68 -5.88 20.65 1.66
CA ALA A 68 -6.44 19.30 1.64
C ALA A 68 -5.86 18.45 0.49
N ARG A 69 -5.63 19.06 -0.69
CA ARG A 69 -4.94 18.39 -1.79
C ARG A 69 -3.50 18.01 -1.42
N ASP A 70 -2.77 18.93 -0.80
CA ASP A 70 -1.37 18.72 -0.48
C ASP A 70 -1.19 17.68 0.65
N GLU A 71 -2.15 17.61 1.59
CA GLU A 71 -2.27 16.50 2.55
C GLU A 71 -2.49 15.17 1.84
N ALA A 72 -3.45 15.10 0.89
CA ALA A 72 -3.68 13.88 0.11
C ALA A 72 -2.45 13.44 -0.72
N LYS A 73 -1.63 14.38 -1.19
CA LYS A 73 -0.35 14.08 -1.85
C LYS A 73 0.67 13.49 -0.88
N ASN A 74 0.73 13.98 0.35
CA ASN A 74 1.59 13.41 1.38
C ASN A 74 1.14 11.99 1.74
N GLU A 75 -0.16 11.76 1.89
CA GLU A 75 -0.73 10.42 2.12
C GLU A 75 -0.42 9.45 0.98
N LEU A 76 -0.52 9.91 -0.27
CA LEU A 76 -0.11 9.11 -1.43
C LEU A 76 1.36 8.72 -1.34
N ARG A 77 2.24 9.67 -1.02
CA ARG A 77 3.68 9.41 -0.91
C ARG A 77 3.99 8.38 0.19
N GLU A 78 3.31 8.46 1.32
CA GLU A 78 3.42 7.46 2.38
C GLU A 78 2.91 6.09 1.92
N ALA A 79 1.75 6.04 1.27
CA ALA A 79 1.18 4.81 0.74
C ALA A 79 2.09 4.15 -0.30
N GLU A 80 2.69 4.93 -1.20
CA GLU A 80 3.68 4.46 -2.18
C GLU A 80 4.95 3.95 -1.52
N THR A 81 5.40 4.61 -0.45
CA THR A 81 6.55 4.13 0.34
C THR A 81 6.24 2.80 1.02
N ARG A 82 5.05 2.65 1.61
CA ARG A 82 4.60 1.36 2.20
C ARG A 82 4.50 0.26 1.15
N LEU A 83 3.96 0.57 -0.03
CA LEU A 83 3.90 -0.38 -1.16
C LEU A 83 5.28 -0.81 -1.62
N LEU A 84 6.23 0.13 -1.73
CA LEU A 84 7.61 -0.17 -2.11
C LEU A 84 8.27 -1.10 -1.07
N THR A 85 8.06 -0.83 0.21
CA THR A 85 8.56 -1.67 1.30
C THR A 85 7.94 -3.07 1.24
N ALA A 86 6.62 -3.18 1.06
CA ALA A 86 5.94 -4.47 0.91
C ALA A 86 6.47 -5.28 -0.28
N LYS A 87 6.67 -4.63 -1.43
CA LYS A 87 7.29 -5.25 -2.62
C LYS A 87 8.73 -5.70 -2.35
N ARG A 88 9.49 -4.91 -1.59
CA ARG A 88 10.86 -5.25 -1.19
C ARG A 88 10.89 -6.46 -0.26
N GLU A 89 9.98 -6.52 0.72
CA GLU A 89 9.86 -7.66 1.63
C GLU A 89 9.48 -8.94 0.88
N ARG A 90 8.50 -8.85 -0.04
CA ARG A 90 8.12 -9.97 -0.92
C ARG A 90 9.27 -10.45 -1.80
N SER A 91 10.00 -9.55 -2.43
CA SER A 91 11.13 -9.92 -3.32
C SER A 91 12.33 -10.48 -2.56
N ASN A 92 12.56 -10.03 -1.33
CA ASN A 92 13.60 -10.57 -0.45
C ASN A 92 13.23 -11.92 0.18
N PHE A 93 11.94 -12.28 0.19
CA PHE A 93 11.49 -13.59 0.66
C PHE A 93 11.93 -14.68 -0.33
N LYS A 94 13.09 -15.27 -0.06
CA LYS A 94 13.59 -16.47 -0.76
C LYS A 94 13.35 -17.70 0.13
N PRO A 95 12.33 -18.53 -0.15
CA PRO A 95 12.23 -19.81 0.51
C PRO A 95 13.40 -20.68 0.04
N THR A 96 14.38 -20.91 0.92
CA THR A 96 15.42 -21.91 0.70
C THR A 96 14.79 -23.29 0.89
N PHE A 97 14.73 -24.07 -0.19
CA PHE A 97 14.22 -25.45 -0.22
C PHE A 97 15.31 -26.47 0.09
#